data_AF-A0A842YG17-F1
#
_entry.id   AF-A0A842YG17-F1
#
_cell.length_a   1.000
_cell.length_b   1.000
_cell.length_c   1.000
_cell.angle_alpha   90.00
_cell.angle_beta   90.00
_cell.angle_gamma   90.00
#
_symmetry.space_group_name_H-M   'P 1'
#
loop_
_entity.id
_entity.type
_entity.pdbx_description
1 polymer ?
#
loop_
_entity_poly.entity_id
_entity_poly.type
_entity_poly.pdbx_seq_one_letter_code
_entity_poly.pdbx_strand_id
1 'polypeptide(L)'
;MQRKIVSALLVTCFVLSSVPIFIHLSSVENSEPASIDVSFPDFQSLSEVFGEIIPVVVKFENGITDSLLDTIDSLDLKFSLGSHSMSHVGSYYLLDGTVSSLETLMTMDIVTEIAAQTHAQFLESTRDVSIPEINADDVWNVIDDLSRNVTGEGILIADLDSGVDWRHPDLWFADGGNFSWRDSGTANGIFDNGT
;
A
#
# COMPACT_ATOMS: atom_id res chain seq x y z
N MET A 1 29.87 50.94 23.15
CA MET A 1 29.98 49.50 23.49
C MET A 1 28.80 48.66 22.97
N GLN A 2 27.57 49.21 22.87
CA GLN A 2 26.37 48.47 22.46
C GLN A 2 26.30 48.03 20.98
N ARG A 3 26.91 48.73 20.02
CA ARG A 3 26.87 48.34 18.59
C ARG A 3 27.61 47.04 18.27
N LYS A 4 28.66 46.70 19.03
CA LYS A 4 29.42 45.45 18.83
C LYS A 4 28.68 44.22 19.34
N ILE A 5 27.80 44.39 20.33
CA ILE A 5 26.99 43.31 20.91
C ILE A 5 25.84 42.92 19.97
N VAL A 6 25.21 43.90 19.32
CA VAL A 6 24.12 43.64 18.37
C VAL A 6 24.63 42.95 17.09
N SER A 7 25.80 43.34 16.55
CA SER A 7 26.40 42.63 15.41
C SER A 7 26.84 41.21 15.76
N ALA A 8 27.32 40.96 16.99
CA ALA A 8 27.69 39.61 17.39
C ALA A 8 26.47 38.69 17.48
N LEU A 9 25.35 39.17 18.03
CA LEU A 9 24.12 38.37 18.16
C LEU A 9 23.49 37.99 16.81
N LEU A 10 23.53 38.91 15.84
CA LEU A 10 22.94 38.72 14.51
C LEU A 10 23.74 37.72 13.66
N VAL A 11 25.06 37.67 13.82
CA VAL A 11 25.92 36.66 13.16
C VAL A 11 25.69 35.27 13.76
N THR A 12 25.47 35.15 15.08
CA THR A 12 25.19 33.84 15.69
C THR A 12 23.85 33.25 15.24
N CYS A 13 22.82 34.09 15.03
CA CYS A 13 21.52 33.61 14.54
C CYS A 13 21.56 33.11 13.08
N PHE A 14 22.42 33.68 12.22
CA PHE A 14 22.56 33.23 10.83
C PHE A 14 23.42 31.96 10.68
N VAL A 15 24.36 31.71 11.59
CA VAL A 15 25.19 30.49 11.56
C VAL A 15 24.42 29.27 12.08
N LEU A 16 23.43 29.47 12.96
CA LEU A 16 22.62 28.37 13.51
C LEU A 16 21.50 27.87 12.58
N SER A 17 21.07 28.64 11.57
CA SER A 17 20.03 28.22 10.62
C SER A 17 20.55 27.43 9.41
N SER A 18 21.87 27.25 9.30
CA SER A 18 22.52 26.57 8.16
C SER A 18 23.10 25.21 8.51
N VAL A 19 22.79 24.66 9.69
CA VAL A 19 23.08 23.26 9.98
C VAL A 19 21.95 22.42 9.39
N PRO A 20 22.18 21.65 8.30
CA PRO A 20 21.20 20.67 7.87
C PRO A 20 20.96 19.73 9.05
N ILE A 21 19.72 19.68 9.54
CA ILE A 21 19.27 18.60 10.40
C ILE A 21 19.27 17.37 9.49
N PHE A 22 20.41 16.69 9.44
CA PHE A 22 20.41 15.28 9.07
C PHE A 22 19.56 14.61 10.14
N ILE A 23 18.29 14.38 9.83
CA ILE A 23 17.50 13.37 10.50
C ILE A 23 18.24 12.08 10.16
N HIS A 24 19.21 11.75 11.00
CA HIS A 24 19.74 10.42 11.08
C HIS A 24 18.54 9.62 11.56
N LEU A 25 17.81 9.00 10.61
CA LEU A 25 17.01 7.84 10.95
C LEU A 25 18.00 6.93 11.69
N SER A 26 17.82 6.84 13.00
CA SER A 26 18.45 5.79 13.77
C SER A 26 18.16 4.52 13.00
N SER A 27 19.22 3.84 12.56
CA SER A 27 19.12 2.46 12.12
C SER A 27 18.18 1.79 13.10
N VAL A 28 17.05 1.28 12.59
CA VAL A 28 16.23 0.31 13.32
C VAL A 28 17.25 -0.61 13.96
N GLU A 29 17.23 -0.66 15.29
CA GLU A 29 18.10 -1.54 16.07
C GLU A 29 18.08 -2.89 15.36
N ASN A 30 19.26 -3.41 15.04
CA ASN A 30 19.44 -4.81 14.69
C ASN A 30 18.99 -5.61 15.92
N SER A 31 17.68 -5.75 16.12
CA SER A 31 17.13 -6.94 16.71
C SER A 31 17.68 -8.07 15.86
N GLU A 32 18.51 -8.92 16.46
CA GLU A 32 18.79 -10.22 15.87
C GLU A 32 17.45 -10.76 15.37
N PRO A 33 17.35 -11.21 14.11
CA PRO A 33 16.09 -11.72 13.61
C PRO A 33 15.68 -12.80 14.60
N ALA A 34 14.59 -12.54 15.33
CA ALA A 34 13.94 -13.59 16.09
C ALA A 34 13.84 -14.73 15.10
N SER A 35 14.40 -15.89 15.43
CA SER A 35 14.23 -17.09 14.63
C SER A 35 12.72 -17.32 14.60
N ILE A 36 12.06 -16.76 13.58
CA ILE A 36 10.67 -17.04 13.27
C ILE A 36 10.76 -18.51 12.92
N ASP A 37 10.32 -19.34 13.86
CA ASP A 37 10.11 -20.75 13.58
C ASP A 37 9.09 -20.74 12.45
N VAL A 38 9.56 -21.02 11.22
CA VAL A 38 8.73 -20.97 10.02
C VAL A 38 7.82 -22.18 10.12
N SER A 39 6.74 -22.05 10.90
CA SER A 39 5.71 -23.06 10.97
C SER A 39 4.98 -23.01 9.64
N PHE A 40 5.25 -23.98 8.79
CA PHE A 40 4.53 -24.13 7.54
C PHE A 40 3.04 -24.32 7.82
N PRO A 41 2.18 -23.80 6.93
CA PRO A 41 0.74 -23.85 7.12
C PRO A 41 0.24 -25.30 7.08
N ASP A 42 -0.76 -25.59 7.92
CA ASP A 42 -1.52 -26.83 7.82
C ASP A 42 -2.49 -26.75 6.64
N PHE A 43 -2.09 -27.33 5.50
CA PHE A 43 -2.90 -27.31 4.28
C PHE A 43 -4.22 -28.07 4.45
N GLN A 44 -4.30 -29.06 5.35
CA GLN A 44 -5.55 -29.75 5.61
C GLN A 44 -6.56 -28.78 6.23
N SER A 45 -6.15 -28.03 7.26
CA SER A 45 -6.98 -26.97 7.84
C SER A 45 -7.33 -25.88 6.83
N LEU A 46 -6.41 -25.49 5.97
CA LEU A 46 -6.68 -24.50 4.91
C LEU A 46 -7.69 -25.01 3.88
N SER A 47 -7.69 -26.30 3.56
CA SER A 47 -8.66 -26.89 2.63
C SER A 47 -10.11 -26.81 3.14
N GLU A 48 -10.30 -26.76 4.47
CA GLU A 48 -11.62 -26.55 5.07
C GLU A 48 -12.13 -25.11 4.88
N VAL A 49 -11.22 -24.14 4.72
CA VAL A 49 -11.53 -22.72 4.55
C VAL A 49 -11.66 -22.34 3.07
N PHE A 50 -10.69 -22.77 2.25
CA PHE A 50 -10.57 -22.36 0.85
C PHE A 50 -11.14 -23.39 -0.14
N GLY A 51 -11.40 -24.63 0.31
CA GLY A 51 -11.85 -25.73 -0.54
C GLY A 51 -10.68 -26.54 -1.13
N GLU A 52 -10.94 -27.18 -2.27
CA GLU A 52 -9.96 -28.07 -2.93
C GLU A 52 -8.71 -27.33 -3.41
N ILE A 53 -8.88 -26.08 -3.86
CA ILE A 53 -7.82 -25.22 -4.36
C ILE A 53 -7.51 -24.15 -3.32
N ILE A 54 -6.29 -24.19 -2.79
CA ILE A 54 -5.82 -23.29 -1.74
C ILE A 54 -4.93 -22.23 -2.38
N PRO A 55 -5.30 -20.94 -2.29
CA PRO A 55 -4.46 -19.85 -2.75
C PRO A 55 -3.36 -19.58 -1.72
N VAL A 56 -2.11 -19.59 -2.17
CA VAL A 56 -0.91 -19.37 -1.35
C VAL A 56 -0.02 -18.28 -1.93
N VAL A 57 0.77 -17.68 -1.05
CA VAL A 57 1.92 -16.83 -1.39
C VAL A 57 3.18 -17.63 -1.08
N VAL A 58 4.09 -17.74 -2.04
CA VAL A 58 5.30 -18.56 -1.94
C VAL A 58 6.52 -17.72 -2.28
N LYS A 59 7.60 -17.91 -1.52
CA LYS A 59 8.93 -17.40 -1.85
C LYS A 59 9.87 -18.56 -2.10
N PHE A 60 10.55 -18.52 -3.24
CA PHE A 60 11.53 -19.53 -3.63
C PHE A 60 12.94 -19.08 -3.30
N GLU A 61 13.80 -20.02 -2.88
CA GLU A 61 15.17 -19.73 -2.44
C GLU A 61 15.99 -18.99 -3.49
N ASN A 62 15.90 -19.43 -4.75
CA ASN A 62 16.68 -18.92 -5.87
C ASN A 62 15.82 -18.16 -6.90
N GLY A 63 14.61 -17.74 -6.50
CA GLY A 63 13.61 -17.17 -7.42
C GLY A 63 13.07 -18.19 -8.43
N ILE A 64 12.40 -17.69 -9.47
CA ILE A 64 11.87 -18.54 -10.55
C ILE A 64 12.95 -18.89 -11.59
N THR A 65 13.02 -20.17 -11.92
CA THR A 65 13.87 -20.77 -12.96
C THR A 65 13.01 -21.61 -13.91
N ASP A 66 13.48 -21.90 -15.12
CA ASP A 66 12.74 -22.73 -16.08
C ASP A 66 12.42 -24.12 -15.50
N SER A 67 13.37 -24.74 -14.80
CA SER A 67 13.14 -26.02 -14.12
C SER A 67 12.08 -25.94 -13.02
N LEU A 68 11.97 -24.80 -12.35
CA LEU A 68 10.92 -24.57 -11.36
C LEU A 68 9.56 -24.36 -12.03
N LEU A 69 9.50 -23.70 -13.19
CA LEU A 69 8.27 -23.57 -13.96
C LEU A 69 7.76 -24.95 -14.41
N ASP A 70 8.66 -25.80 -14.90
CA ASP A 70 8.32 -27.19 -15.25
C ASP A 70 7.83 -27.97 -14.02
N THR A 71 8.45 -27.76 -12.86
CA THR A 71 8.03 -28.37 -11.60
C THR A 71 6.62 -27.92 -11.21
N ILE A 72 6.35 -26.61 -11.23
CA ILE A 72 5.05 -26.01 -10.90
C ILE A 72 3.96 -26.61 -11.80
N ASP A 73 4.20 -26.69 -13.11
CA ASP A 73 3.24 -27.28 -14.05
C ASP A 73 3.02 -28.78 -13.80
N SER A 74 4.09 -29.53 -13.50
CA SER A 74 4.00 -30.97 -13.22
C SER A 74 3.24 -31.30 -11.93
N LEU A 75 3.23 -30.39 -10.96
CA LEU A 75 2.47 -30.50 -9.71
C LEU A 75 1.02 -30.01 -9.86
N ASP A 76 0.63 -29.60 -11.07
CA ASP A 76 -0.65 -28.95 -11.37
C ASP A 76 -0.91 -27.67 -10.55
N LEU A 77 0.16 -27.00 -10.11
CA LEU A 77 0.08 -25.69 -9.48
C LEU A 77 -0.18 -24.63 -10.56
N LYS A 78 -1.02 -23.65 -10.25
CA LYS A 78 -1.33 -22.55 -11.18
C LYS A 78 -0.94 -21.21 -10.56
N PHE A 79 -0.48 -20.28 -11.40
CA PHE A 79 -0.30 -18.90 -10.99
C PHE A 79 -1.67 -18.22 -10.84
N SER A 80 -1.96 -17.60 -9.69
CA SER A 80 -3.30 -17.07 -9.38
C SER A 80 -3.78 -15.96 -10.33
N LEU A 81 -2.84 -15.33 -11.07
CA LEU A 81 -3.09 -14.30 -12.09
C LEU A 81 -2.65 -14.77 -13.49
N GLY A 82 -2.66 -16.09 -13.72
CA GLY A 82 -2.49 -16.74 -15.02
C GLY A 82 -1.04 -16.95 -15.47
N SER A 83 -0.08 -16.17 -14.97
CA SER A 83 1.35 -16.35 -15.32
C SER A 83 2.29 -15.91 -14.21
N HIS A 84 3.51 -16.45 -14.24
CA HIS A 84 4.54 -16.10 -13.25
C HIS A 84 4.92 -14.62 -13.22
N SER A 85 4.80 -13.92 -14.36
CA SER A 85 5.15 -12.49 -14.49
C SER A 85 4.04 -11.57 -13.99
N MET A 86 2.80 -12.04 -13.93
CA MET A 86 1.67 -11.30 -13.38
C MET A 86 1.41 -11.63 -11.92
N SER A 87 1.74 -12.85 -11.49
CA SER A 87 1.50 -13.36 -10.15
C SER A 87 2.67 -13.16 -9.20
N HIS A 88 3.40 -12.04 -9.29
CA HIS A 88 4.51 -11.82 -8.37
C HIS A 88 4.69 -10.37 -7.96
N VAL A 89 5.21 -10.18 -6.74
CA VAL A 89 5.68 -8.90 -6.22
C VAL A 89 7.03 -9.15 -5.55
N GLY A 90 8.09 -8.59 -6.13
CA GLY A 90 9.45 -8.91 -5.70
C GLY A 90 9.73 -10.41 -5.85
N SER A 91 10.14 -11.06 -4.75
CA SER A 91 10.44 -12.50 -4.66
C SER A 91 9.25 -13.38 -4.30
N TYR A 92 8.07 -12.80 -4.09
CA TYR A 92 6.86 -13.53 -3.69
C TYR A 92 5.97 -13.81 -4.89
N TYR A 93 5.48 -15.03 -4.99
CA TYR A 93 4.63 -15.54 -6.06
C TYR A 93 3.28 -15.99 -5.52
N LEU A 94 2.22 -15.71 -6.27
CA LEU A 94 0.86 -16.15 -5.99
C LEU A 94 0.61 -17.45 -6.74
N LEU A 95 0.33 -18.52 -6.00
CA LEU A 95 0.04 -19.83 -6.53
C LEU A 95 -1.28 -20.38 -5.97
N ASP A 96 -1.93 -21.21 -6.77
CA ASP A 96 -3.11 -21.97 -6.40
C ASP A 96 -2.76 -23.46 -6.51
N GLY A 97 -3.09 -24.24 -5.48
CA GLY A 97 -2.76 -25.65 -5.42
C GLY A 97 -3.67 -26.48 -4.52
N THR A 98 -3.71 -27.79 -4.78
CA THR A 98 -4.33 -28.76 -3.86
C THR A 98 -3.42 -29.05 -2.67
N VAL A 99 -3.98 -29.59 -1.58
CA VAL A 99 -3.23 -30.07 -0.40
C VAL A 99 -2.01 -30.90 -0.83
N SER A 100 -2.23 -31.91 -1.68
CA SER A 100 -1.16 -32.82 -2.13
C SER A 100 -0.07 -32.10 -2.93
N SER A 101 -0.44 -31.18 -3.82
CA SER A 101 0.54 -30.41 -4.61
C SER A 101 1.39 -29.48 -3.74
N LEU A 102 0.78 -28.83 -2.75
CA LEU A 102 1.45 -27.89 -1.85
C LEU A 102 2.36 -28.62 -0.85
N GLU A 103 1.93 -29.75 -0.29
CA GLU A 103 2.79 -30.62 0.53
C GLU A 103 3.99 -31.16 -0.25
N THR A 104 3.77 -31.53 -1.52
CA THR A 104 4.85 -31.99 -2.39
C THR A 104 5.83 -30.86 -2.65
N LEU A 105 5.35 -29.67 -3.02
CA LEU A 105 6.18 -28.48 -3.23
C LEU A 105 7.04 -28.16 -1.99
N MET A 106 6.45 -28.28 -0.80
CA MET A 106 7.14 -28.07 0.47
C MET A 106 8.27 -29.08 0.74
N THR A 107 8.09 -30.32 0.30
CA THR A 107 9.08 -31.40 0.50
C THR A 107 10.32 -31.24 -0.40
N MET A 108 10.24 -30.40 -1.43
CA MET A 108 11.32 -30.21 -2.40
C MET A 108 12.46 -29.30 -1.92
N ASP A 109 12.36 -28.71 -0.72
CA ASP A 109 13.38 -27.83 -0.12
C ASP A 109 13.79 -26.63 -1.01
N ILE A 110 12.86 -26.16 -1.84
CA ILE A 110 13.02 -25.01 -2.73
C ILE A 110 12.19 -23.80 -2.30
N VAL A 111 11.33 -23.98 -1.28
CA VAL A 111 10.44 -22.96 -0.72
C VAL A 111 11.04 -22.45 0.58
N THR A 112 11.31 -21.15 0.64
CA THR A 112 11.79 -20.50 1.87
C THR A 112 10.65 -20.01 2.75
N GLU A 113 9.56 -19.55 2.14
CA GLU A 113 8.39 -19.03 2.85
C GLU A 113 7.12 -19.44 2.08
N ILE A 114 6.08 -19.86 2.81
CA ILE A 114 4.75 -20.10 2.26
C ILE A 114 3.68 -19.70 3.27
N ALA A 115 2.62 -19.07 2.79
CA ALA A 115 1.46 -18.70 3.60
C ALA A 115 0.18 -18.73 2.75
N ALA A 116 -0.98 -18.89 3.38
CA ALA A 116 -2.25 -18.71 2.67
C ALA A 116 -2.45 -17.25 2.25
N GLN A 117 -3.08 -17.02 1.10
CA GLN A 117 -3.50 -15.68 0.71
C GLN A 117 -4.60 -15.19 1.66
N THR A 118 -4.39 -14.02 2.26
CA THR A 118 -5.37 -13.39 3.17
C THR A 118 -6.30 -12.47 2.39
N HIS A 119 -7.57 -12.42 2.79
CA HIS A 119 -8.51 -11.43 2.27
C HIS A 119 -8.40 -10.12 3.06
N ALA A 120 -8.32 -9.00 2.34
CA ALA A 120 -8.45 -7.68 2.95
C ALA A 120 -9.85 -7.52 3.56
N GLN A 121 -9.91 -6.97 4.77
CA GLN A 121 -11.18 -6.59 5.39
C GLN A 121 -11.44 -5.11 5.10
N PHE A 122 -12.60 -4.81 4.51
CA PHE A 122 -13.01 -3.44 4.28
C PHE A 122 -13.40 -2.79 5.61
N LEU A 123 -12.81 -1.64 5.90
CA LEU A 123 -13.19 -0.81 7.03
C LEU A 123 -13.95 0.40 6.48
N GLU A 124 -15.25 0.44 6.74
CA GLU A 124 -16.07 1.60 6.41
C GLU A 124 -15.98 2.61 7.56
N SER A 125 -15.47 3.81 7.28
CA SER A 125 -15.43 4.93 8.22
C SER A 125 -16.03 6.17 7.55
N THR A 126 -16.94 6.86 8.25
CA THR A 126 -17.49 8.15 7.81
C THR A 126 -16.42 9.22 7.91
N ARG A 127 -16.05 9.84 6.77
CA ARG A 127 -14.86 10.72 6.66
C ARG A 127 -15.15 12.22 6.78
N ASP A 128 -16.41 12.62 6.96
CA ASP A 128 -16.86 14.03 6.94
C ASP A 128 -16.43 14.86 8.16
N VAL A 129 -16.06 14.21 9.27
CA VAL A 129 -15.57 14.89 10.48
C VAL A 129 -14.07 15.18 10.48
N SER A 130 -13.29 14.48 9.63
CA SER A 130 -11.84 14.44 9.77
C SER A 130 -11.14 15.72 9.32
N ILE A 131 -11.68 16.45 8.34
CA ILE A 131 -11.07 17.66 7.76
C ILE A 131 -10.77 18.73 8.82
N PRO A 132 -11.77 19.20 9.60
CA PRO A 132 -11.50 20.17 10.66
C PRO A 132 -10.76 19.56 11.86
N GLU A 133 -10.88 18.25 12.12
CA GLU A 133 -10.20 17.61 13.27
C GLU A 133 -8.68 17.52 13.09
N ILE A 134 -8.20 17.37 11.86
CA ILE A 134 -6.76 17.37 11.54
C ILE A 134 -6.25 18.75 11.10
N ASN A 135 -7.08 19.80 11.19
CA ASN A 135 -6.81 21.16 10.72
C ASN A 135 -6.33 21.21 9.25
N ALA A 136 -6.91 20.37 8.37
CA ALA A 136 -6.53 20.36 6.96
C ALA A 136 -6.93 21.67 6.27
N ASP A 137 -8.03 22.28 6.71
CA ASP A 137 -8.56 23.55 6.24
C ASP A 137 -7.63 24.75 6.50
N ASP A 138 -6.85 24.71 7.59
CA ASP A 138 -5.82 25.71 7.85
C ASP A 138 -4.74 25.72 6.75
N VAL A 139 -4.41 24.54 6.20
CA VAL A 139 -3.34 24.38 5.20
C VAL A 139 -3.76 24.87 3.82
N TRP A 140 -5.06 24.88 3.50
CA TRP A 140 -5.57 25.34 2.20
C TRP A 140 -5.23 26.80 1.86
N ASN A 141 -4.96 27.61 2.89
CA ASN A 141 -4.58 29.01 2.75
C ASN A 141 -3.08 29.26 2.98
N VAL A 142 -2.28 28.21 3.15
CA VAL A 142 -0.83 28.33 3.34
C VAL A 142 -0.15 28.71 2.03
N ILE A 143 0.77 29.65 2.15
CA ILE A 143 1.61 30.13 1.07
C ILE A 143 3.05 29.70 1.36
N ASP A 144 3.75 29.17 0.37
CA ASP A 144 5.15 28.78 0.49
C ASP A 144 6.11 29.98 0.48
N ASP A 145 7.40 29.72 0.69
CA ASP A 145 8.46 30.76 0.70
C ASP A 145 8.60 31.52 -0.63
N LEU A 146 8.03 30.99 -1.71
CA LEU A 146 8.00 31.59 -3.04
C LEU A 146 6.69 32.33 -3.34
N SER A 147 5.84 32.53 -2.32
CA SER A 147 4.55 33.20 -2.43
C SER A 147 3.53 32.45 -3.30
N ARG A 148 3.59 31.11 -3.33
CA ARG A 148 2.64 30.24 -4.06
C ARG A 148 1.73 29.50 -3.09
N ASN A 149 0.50 29.24 -3.49
CA ASN A 149 -0.39 28.38 -2.71
C ASN A 149 0.17 26.95 -2.64
N VAL A 150 0.11 26.35 -1.46
CA VAL A 150 0.46 24.93 -1.27
C VAL A 150 -0.71 24.07 -1.73
N THR A 151 -0.59 23.49 -2.93
CA THR A 151 -1.69 22.73 -3.58
C THR A 151 -1.46 21.22 -3.61
N GLY A 152 -0.26 20.75 -3.26
CA GLY A 152 0.15 19.35 -3.49
C GLY A 152 0.50 19.04 -4.96
N GLU A 153 0.62 20.05 -5.81
CA GLU A 153 1.02 19.86 -7.20
C GLU A 153 2.35 19.08 -7.32
N GLY A 154 2.37 18.07 -8.20
CA GLY A 154 3.52 17.19 -8.40
C GLY A 154 3.64 16.05 -7.40
N ILE A 155 2.74 15.94 -6.42
CA ILE A 155 2.66 14.80 -5.50
C ILE A 155 1.72 13.74 -6.07
N LEU A 156 2.20 12.49 -6.13
CA LEU A 156 1.41 11.33 -6.52
C LEU A 156 0.99 10.56 -5.26
N ILE A 157 -0.31 10.33 -5.11
CA ILE A 157 -0.89 9.51 -4.04
C ILE A 157 -1.49 8.26 -4.70
N ALA A 158 -1.09 7.07 -4.23
CA ALA A 158 -1.69 5.81 -4.65
C ALA A 158 -2.71 5.36 -3.57
N ASP A 159 -3.98 5.27 -3.96
CA ASP A 159 -5.06 4.77 -3.12
C ASP A 159 -5.41 3.32 -3.52
N LEU A 160 -5.23 2.38 -2.59
CA LEU A 160 -5.49 0.96 -2.80
C LEU A 160 -6.81 0.60 -2.13
N ASP A 161 -7.91 0.84 -2.84
CA ASP A 161 -9.28 0.58 -2.39
C ASP A 161 -10.05 -0.20 -3.48
N SER A 162 -11.36 -0.29 -3.34
CA SER A 162 -12.32 -0.88 -4.29
C SER A 162 -12.40 -0.16 -5.65
N GLY A 163 -11.74 1.00 -5.78
CA GLY A 163 -11.74 1.84 -6.97
C GLY A 163 -12.40 3.19 -6.72
N VAL A 164 -12.63 3.94 -7.81
CA VAL A 164 -13.21 5.28 -7.73
C VAL A 164 -14.12 5.54 -8.93
N ASP A 165 -15.23 6.25 -8.73
CA ASP A 165 -16.01 6.78 -9.85
C ASP A 165 -15.25 7.96 -10.47
N TRP A 166 -14.42 7.65 -11.46
CA TRP A 166 -13.61 8.64 -12.18
C TRP A 166 -14.45 9.69 -12.94
N ARG A 167 -15.77 9.49 -13.07
CA ARG A 167 -16.70 10.48 -13.65
C ARG A 167 -17.29 11.42 -12.60
N HIS A 168 -17.02 11.20 -11.31
CA HIS A 168 -17.52 12.06 -10.26
C HIS A 168 -16.84 13.43 -10.35
N PRO A 169 -17.60 14.52 -10.44
CA PRO A 169 -17.03 15.80 -10.82
C PRO A 169 -16.17 16.45 -9.71
N ASP A 170 -16.40 16.10 -8.44
CA ASP A 170 -15.52 16.50 -7.31
C ASP A 170 -14.12 15.86 -7.37
N LEU A 171 -13.91 14.86 -8.23
CA LEU A 171 -12.62 14.18 -8.38
C LEU A 171 -11.82 14.67 -9.60
N TRP A 172 -12.39 15.54 -10.42
CA TRP A 172 -11.70 16.11 -11.59
C TRP A 172 -10.77 17.25 -11.21
N PHE A 173 -11.16 18.02 -10.20
CA PHE A 173 -10.43 19.18 -9.72
C PHE A 173 -10.55 19.26 -8.20
N ALA A 174 -9.48 19.72 -7.54
CA ALA A 174 -9.43 19.82 -6.08
C ALA A 174 -10.37 20.89 -5.49
N ASP A 175 -11.16 21.58 -6.31
CA ASP A 175 -12.03 22.69 -5.92
C ASP A 175 -13.48 22.28 -5.64
N GLY A 176 -13.85 21.00 -5.84
CA GLY A 176 -15.15 20.44 -5.43
C GLY A 176 -16.33 21.29 -5.94
N GLY A 177 -16.33 21.59 -7.24
CA GLY A 177 -17.18 22.59 -7.87
C GLY A 177 -18.70 22.45 -7.60
N ASN A 178 -19.46 23.49 -7.95
CA ASN A 178 -20.93 23.42 -7.88
C ASN A 178 -21.49 22.79 -9.16
N PHE A 179 -22.13 21.62 -9.05
CA PHE A 179 -22.69 20.91 -10.19
C PHE A 179 -24.22 20.97 -10.20
N SER A 180 -24.78 21.38 -11.34
CA SER A 180 -26.21 21.24 -11.60
C SER A 180 -26.46 19.81 -12.06
N TRP A 181 -27.05 18.98 -11.20
CA TRP A 181 -27.47 17.63 -11.58
C TRP A 181 -28.97 17.60 -11.87
N ARG A 182 -29.37 16.64 -12.72
CA ARG A 182 -30.78 16.41 -13.08
C ARG A 182 -31.16 15.02 -12.62
N ASP A 183 -32.10 14.93 -11.68
CA ASP A 183 -32.73 13.66 -11.32
C ASP A 183 -33.54 13.15 -12.51
N SER A 184 -33.05 12.12 -13.20
CA SER A 184 -33.77 11.47 -14.30
C SER A 184 -34.72 10.37 -13.82
N GLY A 185 -34.71 10.05 -12.52
CA GLY A 185 -35.53 9.00 -11.90
C GLY A 185 -36.68 9.55 -11.07
N THR A 186 -36.97 8.87 -9.97
CA THR A 186 -37.93 9.38 -8.97
C THR A 186 -37.22 10.48 -8.20
N ALA A 187 -37.77 11.70 -8.19
CA ALA A 187 -37.20 12.87 -7.51
C ALA A 187 -37.16 12.72 -5.98
N ASN A 188 -36.32 11.81 -5.49
CA ASN A 188 -36.15 11.44 -4.09
C ASN A 188 -34.78 11.87 -3.55
N GLY A 189 -33.88 12.39 -4.41
CA GLY A 189 -32.53 12.80 -4.01
C GLY A 189 -31.63 11.63 -3.61
N ILE A 190 -32.01 10.40 -3.97
CA ILE A 190 -31.24 9.19 -3.74
C ILE A 190 -30.51 8.86 -5.04
N PHE A 191 -29.21 8.62 -4.96
CA PHE A 191 -28.46 8.08 -6.10
C PHE A 191 -28.94 6.67 -6.39
N ASP A 192 -29.82 6.52 -7.39
CA ASP A 192 -30.09 5.23 -7.99
C ASP A 192 -28.86 4.83 -8.80
N ASN A 193 -28.17 3.78 -8.37
CA ASN A 193 -26.95 3.31 -9.02
C ASN A 193 -27.32 2.75 -10.42
N GLY A 194 -27.20 3.58 -11.46
CA GLY A 194 -27.47 3.16 -12.84
C GLY A 194 -27.74 4.29 -13.84
N THR A 195 -26.69 5.00 -14.27
CA THR A 195 -26.15 4.96 -15.66
C THR A 195 -24.69 5.44 -15.71
#